data_AF-A0A920QN74-F1
#
_entry.id   AF-A0A920QN74-F1
#
_cell.length_a   1.000
_cell.length_b   1.000
_cell.length_c   1.000
_cell.angle_alpha   90.00
_cell.angle_beta   90.00
_cell.angle_gamma   90.00
#
_symmetry.space_group_name_H-M   'P 1'
#
loop_
_entity.id
_entity.type
_entity.pdbx_description
1 polymer ?
#
loop_
_entity_poly.entity_id
_entity_poly.type
_entity_poly.pdbx_seq_one_letter_code
_entity_poly.pdbx_strand_id
1 'polypeptide(L)'
;MKITVPVFPGNPKISQKISTPKFKDWGEIAGWMGLENFPGSFPYTSGVFPFKREGEDPTRMFAGEGIAERTNRRFHLLAQGQPASRLSTAFDSVTLYGANPNARPDIYGKIGNAGVSICTVDDAKRLYSGFDLLLPSTSVSMTINGPAPVVLAFFMNAAIDQQVEKHFLKAGELGKARQKLKKQYKKQNIPLPEYRMERQENHNGLGLELLGMSGKHFVDSETYKKSKHMY
;
A
#
# COMPACT_ATOMS: atom_id res chain seq x y z
N MET A 1 -10.82 31.49 -34.33
CA MET A 1 -10.21 30.32 -33.64
C MET A 1 -11.34 29.60 -32.94
N LYS A 2 -11.47 28.28 -33.12
CA LYS A 2 -12.52 27.49 -32.47
C LYS A 2 -11.88 26.79 -31.29
N ILE A 3 -12.44 26.90 -30.10
CA ILE A 3 -12.02 26.07 -28.96
C ILE A 3 -12.35 24.62 -29.34
N THR A 4 -11.31 23.81 -29.56
CA THR A 4 -11.44 22.40 -29.88
C THR A 4 -10.72 21.60 -28.82
N VAL A 5 -11.41 20.60 -28.27
CA VAL A 5 -10.78 19.61 -27.38
C VAL A 5 -9.72 18.87 -28.18
N PRO A 6 -8.48 18.71 -27.70
CA PRO A 6 -7.55 17.76 -28.30
C PRO A 6 -8.17 16.36 -28.21
N VAL A 7 -8.55 15.80 -29.37
CA VAL A 7 -9.18 14.47 -29.48
C VAL A 7 -8.10 13.43 -29.73
N PHE A 8 -8.08 12.35 -28.94
CA PHE A 8 -7.51 11.08 -29.43
C PHE A 8 -8.56 10.39 -30.32
N PRO A 9 -8.15 9.70 -31.41
CA PRO A 9 -9.07 9.03 -32.31
C PRO A 9 -9.79 7.88 -31.57
N GLY A 10 -11.09 8.02 -31.33
CA GLY A 10 -11.86 6.99 -30.64
C GLY A 10 -13.37 7.22 -30.59
N ASN A 11 -14.08 6.46 -31.43
CA ASN A 11 -15.50 6.07 -31.40
C ASN A 11 -16.59 7.15 -31.10
N PRO A 12 -17.40 7.56 -32.10
CA PRO A 12 -18.39 8.66 -31.98
C PRO A 12 -19.63 8.35 -31.11
N LYS A 13 -19.71 7.21 -30.43
CA LYS A 13 -20.83 6.83 -29.55
C LYS A 13 -20.64 7.22 -28.07
N ILE A 14 -19.51 7.82 -27.70
CA ILE A 14 -19.20 8.22 -26.32
C ILE A 14 -19.57 9.70 -26.14
N SER A 15 -20.44 10.02 -25.17
CA SER A 15 -20.74 11.40 -24.79
C SER A 15 -19.45 12.17 -24.47
N GLN A 16 -19.33 13.43 -24.89
CA GLN A 16 -18.11 14.22 -24.64
C GLN A 16 -17.77 14.25 -23.15
N LYS A 17 -16.61 13.68 -22.77
CA LYS A 17 -16.11 13.66 -21.38
C LYS A 17 -15.81 15.07 -20.85
N ILE A 18 -15.59 16.04 -21.75
CA ILE A 18 -15.26 17.43 -21.45
C ILE A 18 -16.20 18.33 -22.26
N SER A 19 -16.89 19.25 -21.58
CA SER A 19 -17.71 20.29 -22.22
C SER A 19 -16.86 21.54 -22.49
N THR A 20 -17.01 22.14 -23.66
CA THR A 20 -16.31 23.39 -24.02
C THR A 20 -17.24 24.59 -23.91
N PRO A 21 -16.75 25.74 -23.43
CA PRO A 21 -17.56 26.97 -23.46
C PRO A 21 -17.87 27.38 -24.91
N LYS A 22 -19.03 28.01 -25.11
CA LYS A 22 -19.50 28.49 -26.41
C LYS A 22 -19.22 29.98 -26.62
N PHE A 23 -18.08 30.46 -26.11
CA PHE A 23 -17.67 31.86 -26.25
C PHE A 23 -17.44 32.21 -27.72
N LYS A 24 -17.79 33.46 -28.07
CA LYS A 24 -17.53 34.05 -29.39
C LYS A 24 -16.52 35.19 -29.29
N ASP A 25 -16.45 35.84 -28.13
CA ASP A 25 -15.50 36.92 -27.88
C ASP A 25 -14.08 36.39 -27.64
N TRP A 26 -13.10 37.09 -28.18
CA TRP A 26 -11.69 36.69 -28.09
C TRP A 26 -11.10 36.93 -26.71
N GLY A 27 -11.55 37.98 -26.02
CA GLY A 27 -11.16 38.26 -24.64
C GLY A 27 -11.65 37.17 -23.69
N GLU A 28 -12.90 36.73 -23.86
CA GLU A 28 -13.46 35.59 -23.11
C GLU A 28 -12.67 34.30 -23.34
N ILE A 29 -12.32 33.99 -24.59
CA ILE A 29 -11.54 32.79 -24.92
C ILE A 29 -10.14 32.86 -24.29
N ALA A 30 -9.42 33.97 -24.45
CA ALA A 30 -8.07 34.13 -23.91
C ALA A 30 -8.06 34.14 -22.37
N GLY A 31 -9.03 34.82 -21.76
CA GLY A 31 -9.21 34.82 -20.31
C GLY A 31 -9.47 33.43 -19.76
N TRP A 32 -10.38 32.68 -20.38
CA TRP A 32 -10.67 31.29 -19.98
C TRP A 32 -9.45 30.37 -20.13
N MET A 33 -8.70 30.47 -21.23
CA MET A 33 -7.46 29.71 -21.42
C MET A 33 -6.37 30.08 -20.40
N GLY A 34 -6.32 31.32 -19.94
CA GLY A 34 -5.35 31.79 -18.95
C GLY A 34 -5.69 31.43 -17.50
N LEU A 35 -6.98 31.32 -17.17
CA LEU A 35 -7.44 31.16 -15.78
C LEU A 35 -7.95 29.75 -15.45
N GLU A 36 -8.61 29.08 -16.38
CA GLU A 36 -9.32 27.82 -16.10
C GLU A 36 -8.85 26.66 -16.97
N ASN A 37 -8.72 26.92 -18.28
CA ASN A 37 -8.24 26.02 -19.33
C ASN A 37 -8.81 24.59 -19.28
N PHE A 38 -8.36 23.76 -20.22
CA PHE A 38 -8.64 22.34 -20.22
C PHE A 38 -7.91 21.60 -19.08
N PRO A 39 -8.49 20.50 -18.56
CA PRO A 39 -7.76 19.59 -17.69
C PRO A 39 -6.43 19.16 -18.35
N GLY A 40 -5.36 19.07 -17.56
CA GLY A 40 -4.02 18.75 -18.06
C GLY A 40 -3.28 19.90 -18.75
N SER A 41 -3.86 21.10 -18.78
CA SER A 41 -3.22 22.31 -19.30
C SER A 41 -3.13 23.37 -18.22
N PHE A 42 -2.04 24.14 -18.20
CA PHE A 42 -1.87 25.27 -17.28
C PHE A 42 -3.08 26.23 -17.34
N PRO A 43 -3.62 26.73 -16.20
CA PRO A 43 -3.10 26.58 -14.84
C PRO A 43 -3.63 25.35 -14.07
N TYR A 44 -4.18 24.35 -14.77
CA TYR A 44 -4.67 23.07 -14.23
C TYR A 44 -5.88 23.20 -13.30
N THR A 45 -6.61 24.32 -13.35
CA THR A 45 -7.84 24.57 -12.57
C THR A 45 -8.86 23.45 -12.77
N SER A 46 -9.01 22.98 -14.01
CA SER A 46 -9.95 21.91 -14.37
C SER A 46 -9.41 20.49 -14.12
N GLY A 47 -8.21 20.36 -13.54
CA GLY A 47 -7.55 19.09 -13.23
C GLY A 47 -6.14 19.01 -13.78
N VAL A 48 -5.27 18.28 -13.08
CA VAL A 48 -3.85 18.12 -13.43
C VAL A 48 -3.61 17.10 -14.55
N PHE A 49 -4.59 16.26 -14.86
CA PHE A 49 -4.53 15.29 -15.96
C PHE A 49 -5.59 15.61 -17.01
N PRO A 50 -5.34 15.32 -18.30
CA PRO A 50 -6.33 15.53 -19.36
C PRO A 50 -7.64 14.77 -19.15
N PHE A 51 -7.57 13.57 -18.58
CA PHE A 51 -8.71 12.74 -18.25
C PHE A 51 -8.47 11.99 -16.93
N LYS A 52 -9.57 11.54 -16.30
CA LYS A 52 -9.49 10.63 -15.15
C LYS A 52 -8.92 9.27 -15.60
N ARG A 53 -8.24 8.57 -14.70
CA ARG A 53 -7.74 7.20 -14.95
C ARG A 53 -8.91 6.27 -15.27
N GLU A 54 -8.70 5.38 -16.23
CA GLU A 54 -9.60 4.28 -16.51
C GLU A 54 -9.13 3.06 -15.68
N GLY A 55 -10.03 2.47 -14.89
CA GLY A 55 -9.73 1.28 -14.10
C GLY A 55 -9.03 1.52 -12.75
N GLU A 56 -8.85 2.77 -12.31
CA GLU A 56 -8.41 3.08 -10.94
C GLU A 56 -9.23 4.25 -10.39
N ASP A 57 -10.30 3.91 -9.68
CA ASP A 57 -11.11 4.90 -8.98
C ASP A 57 -10.30 5.62 -7.90
N PRO A 58 -10.57 6.91 -7.64
CA PRO A 58 -9.80 7.70 -6.68
C PRO A 58 -10.01 7.25 -5.24
N THR A 59 -11.04 6.44 -4.98
CA THR A 59 -11.42 5.92 -3.66
C THR A 59 -10.22 5.31 -2.94
N ARG A 60 -9.99 5.76 -1.71
CA ARG A 60 -8.98 5.23 -0.81
C ARG A 60 -9.59 5.19 0.58
N MET A 61 -9.93 3.99 1.05
CA MET A 61 -10.65 3.83 2.31
C MET A 61 -9.67 3.67 3.47
N PHE A 62 -9.91 4.47 4.52
CA PHE A 62 -9.11 4.50 5.74
C PHE A 62 -9.48 3.33 6.65
N ALA A 63 -8.49 2.58 7.14
CA ALA A 63 -8.70 1.47 8.06
C ALA A 63 -7.54 1.30 9.04
N GLY A 64 -7.89 0.89 10.26
CA GLY A 64 -6.95 0.62 11.33
C GLY A 64 -7.71 0.35 12.62
N GLU A 65 -7.62 -0.86 13.14
CA GLU A 65 -8.21 -1.26 14.42
C GLU A 65 -7.54 -2.54 14.92
N GLY A 66 -7.20 -2.57 16.21
CA GLY A 66 -6.68 -3.75 16.89
C GLY A 66 -5.30 -4.16 16.40
N ILE A 67 -5.10 -5.47 16.26
CA ILE A 67 -3.84 -6.05 15.77
C ILE A 67 -3.74 -5.97 14.24
N ALA A 68 -2.53 -6.16 13.71
CA ALA A 68 -2.22 -6.14 12.29
C ALA A 68 -3.19 -6.98 11.44
N GLU A 69 -3.50 -8.21 11.86
CA GLU A 69 -4.35 -9.15 11.14
C GLU A 69 -5.82 -8.70 11.04
N ARG A 70 -6.33 -8.01 12.07
CA ARG A 70 -7.70 -7.47 12.05
C ARG A 70 -7.82 -6.36 11.01
N THR A 71 -6.82 -5.49 10.95
CA THR A 71 -6.76 -4.44 9.94
C THR A 71 -6.47 -5.02 8.55
N ASN A 72 -5.63 -6.03 8.43
CA ASN A 72 -5.39 -6.77 7.18
C ASN A 72 -6.69 -7.38 6.63
N ARG A 73 -7.49 -8.03 7.47
CA ARG A 73 -8.83 -8.52 7.11
C ARG A 73 -9.71 -7.39 6.57
N ARG A 74 -9.69 -6.21 7.21
CA ARG A 74 -10.44 -5.05 6.74
C ARG A 74 -9.92 -4.55 5.38
N PHE A 75 -8.61 -4.52 5.15
CA PHE A 75 -8.05 -4.17 3.85
C PHE A 75 -8.49 -5.14 2.75
N HIS A 76 -8.45 -6.45 3.01
CA HIS A 76 -8.91 -7.46 2.04
C HIS A 76 -10.39 -7.33 1.70
N LEU A 77 -11.23 -7.02 2.70
CA LEU A 77 -12.64 -6.72 2.46
C LEU A 77 -12.83 -5.45 1.62
N LEU A 78 -12.07 -4.39 1.91
CA LEU A 78 -12.15 -3.11 1.20
C LEU A 78 -11.66 -3.20 -0.25
N ALA A 79 -10.63 -4.00 -0.50
CA ALA A 79 -10.05 -4.18 -1.82
C ALA A 79 -10.82 -5.19 -2.70
N GLN A 80 -11.74 -5.96 -2.11
CA GLN A 80 -12.49 -6.99 -2.83
C GLN A 80 -13.27 -6.41 -4.01
N GLY A 81 -13.07 -7.01 -5.19
CA GLY A 81 -13.74 -6.59 -6.43
C GLY A 81 -13.18 -5.31 -7.05
N GLN A 82 -12.15 -4.68 -6.46
CA GLN A 82 -11.51 -3.50 -7.04
C GLN A 82 -10.31 -3.90 -7.92
N PRO A 83 -10.14 -3.30 -9.11
CA PRO A 83 -9.00 -3.56 -10.00
C PRO A 83 -7.65 -3.07 -9.44
N ALA A 84 -7.67 -2.11 -8.52
CA ALA A 84 -6.50 -1.53 -7.87
C ALA A 84 -6.67 -1.52 -6.34
N SER A 85 -5.60 -1.89 -5.62
CA SER A 85 -5.58 -1.92 -4.16
C SER A 85 -5.00 -0.62 -3.61
N ARG A 86 -5.88 0.29 -3.17
CA ARG A 86 -5.49 1.60 -2.61
C ARG A 86 -5.75 1.62 -1.10
N LEU A 87 -4.75 1.18 -0.34
CA LEU A 87 -4.86 1.03 1.12
C LEU A 87 -4.55 2.36 1.82
N SER A 88 -5.18 2.61 2.97
CA SER A 88 -4.82 3.74 3.83
C SER A 88 -4.90 3.35 5.30
N THR A 89 -3.75 3.39 5.96
CA THR A 89 -3.54 2.85 7.31
C THR A 89 -3.66 3.94 8.38
N ALA A 90 -4.48 3.66 9.39
CA ALA A 90 -4.59 4.43 10.63
C ALA A 90 -3.88 3.70 11.77
N PHE A 91 -2.97 4.34 12.49
CA PHE A 91 -2.24 3.72 13.60
C PHE A 91 -2.82 4.12 14.97
N ASP A 92 -2.71 3.22 15.95
CA ASP A 92 -3.14 3.50 17.32
C ASP A 92 -2.27 4.59 17.96
N SER A 93 -2.77 5.20 19.04
CA SER A 93 -2.02 6.27 19.72
C SER A 93 -0.65 5.82 20.24
N VAL A 94 -0.49 4.55 20.64
CA VAL A 94 0.79 4.02 21.13
C VAL A 94 1.84 4.05 20.01
N THR A 95 1.47 3.56 18.82
CA THR A 95 2.31 3.59 17.61
C THR A 95 2.55 5.02 17.14
N LEU A 96 1.54 5.90 17.16
CA LEU A 96 1.67 7.30 16.73
C LEU A 96 2.72 8.08 17.54
N TYR A 97 2.93 7.70 18.80
CA TYR A 97 3.94 8.28 19.70
C TYR A 97 5.25 7.49 19.78
N GLY A 98 5.42 6.44 18.95
CA GLY A 98 6.66 5.67 18.89
C GLY A 98 6.93 4.81 20.13
N ALA A 99 5.89 4.48 20.89
CA ALA A 99 5.99 3.63 22.06
C ALA A 99 5.70 2.16 21.71
N ASN A 100 6.24 1.25 22.52
CA ASN A 100 5.87 -0.17 22.44
C ASN A 100 4.62 -0.45 23.30
N PRO A 101 3.76 -1.39 22.88
CA PRO A 101 2.70 -1.95 23.71
C PRO A 101 3.25 -2.40 25.07
N ASN A 102 2.54 -2.09 26.15
CA ASN A 102 2.98 -2.39 27.51
C ASN A 102 1.77 -2.68 28.43
N ALA A 103 1.97 -3.50 29.46
CA ALA A 103 0.96 -3.81 30.47
C ALA A 103 0.64 -2.63 31.40
N ARG A 104 1.48 -1.58 31.42
CA ARG A 104 1.23 -0.36 32.19
C ARG A 104 -0.14 0.23 31.79
N PRO A 105 -1.06 0.50 32.75
CA PRO A 105 -2.46 0.81 32.44
C PRO A 105 -2.69 1.99 31.48
N ASP A 106 -1.85 3.02 31.55
CA ASP A 106 -1.92 4.22 30.71
C ASP A 106 -1.56 3.98 29.23
N ILE A 107 -0.85 2.88 28.95
CA ILE A 107 -0.55 2.38 27.60
C ILE A 107 -1.55 1.28 27.23
N TYR A 108 -1.77 0.31 28.12
CA TYR A 108 -2.56 -0.89 27.84
C TYR A 108 -3.95 -0.57 27.31
N GLY A 109 -4.66 0.38 27.93
CA GLY A 109 -5.99 0.79 27.50
C GLY A 109 -6.06 1.53 26.15
N LYS A 110 -4.92 1.80 25.51
CA LYS A 110 -4.83 2.52 24.23
C LYS A 110 -4.37 1.64 23.07
N ILE A 111 -3.84 0.45 23.35
CA ILE A 111 -3.29 -0.46 22.34
C ILE A 111 -4.41 -0.90 21.39
N GLY A 112 -4.23 -0.66 20.09
CA GLY A 112 -5.18 -1.05 19.05
C GLY A 112 -6.49 -0.25 19.03
N ASN A 113 -6.62 0.78 19.88
CA ASN A 113 -7.77 1.68 19.89
C ASN A 113 -7.54 2.83 18.92
N ALA A 114 -8.59 3.18 18.16
CA ALA A 114 -8.58 4.23 17.13
C ALA A 114 -7.50 4.04 16.03
N GLY A 115 -6.96 2.83 15.88
CA GLY A 115 -5.96 2.51 14.88
C GLY A 115 -5.35 1.13 15.08
N VAL A 116 -4.52 0.69 14.14
CA VAL A 116 -3.78 -0.56 14.24
C VAL A 116 -2.53 -0.39 15.12
N SER A 117 -2.25 -1.37 15.96
CA SER A 117 -1.03 -1.39 16.78
C SER A 117 0.12 -2.06 16.02
N ILE A 118 1.19 -1.30 15.71
CA ILE A 118 2.37 -1.77 14.97
C ILE A 118 3.63 -1.34 15.70
N CYS A 119 4.34 -2.31 16.30
CA CYS A 119 5.60 -2.05 17.00
C CYS A 119 6.79 -2.82 16.44
N THR A 120 6.56 -3.74 15.49
CA THR A 120 7.62 -4.56 14.88
C THR A 120 7.50 -4.63 13.35
N VAL A 121 8.59 -5.03 12.70
CA VAL A 121 8.59 -5.35 11.26
C VAL A 121 7.62 -6.49 10.96
N ASP A 122 7.49 -7.48 11.84
CA ASP A 122 6.58 -8.62 11.62
C ASP A 122 5.11 -8.19 11.70
N ASP A 123 4.77 -7.18 12.50
CA ASP A 123 3.42 -6.63 12.48
C ASP A 123 3.14 -5.90 11.15
N ALA A 124 4.12 -5.20 10.58
CA ALA A 124 3.98 -4.64 9.23
C ALA A 124 3.85 -5.72 8.14
N LYS A 125 4.60 -6.83 8.26
CA LYS A 125 4.45 -7.99 7.36
C LYS A 125 3.04 -8.56 7.41
N ARG A 126 2.47 -8.77 8.61
CA ARG A 126 1.09 -9.24 8.80
C ARG A 126 0.06 -8.22 8.33
N LEU A 127 0.31 -6.93 8.53
CA LEU A 127 -0.63 -5.87 8.15
C LEU A 127 -0.85 -5.84 6.63
N TYR A 128 0.22 -6.03 5.87
CA TYR A 128 0.20 -5.95 4.41
C TYR A 128 0.30 -7.31 3.70
N SER A 129 0.18 -8.42 4.44
CA SER A 129 0.22 -9.75 3.84
C SER A 129 -0.96 -9.98 2.89
N GLY A 130 -0.72 -10.77 1.85
CA GLY A 130 -1.70 -10.99 0.78
C GLY A 130 -1.79 -9.86 -0.26
N PHE A 131 -1.20 -8.68 0.01
CA PHE A 131 -1.06 -7.60 -0.97
C PHE A 131 0.38 -7.58 -1.48
N ASP A 132 0.55 -7.66 -2.79
CA ASP A 132 1.87 -7.49 -3.40
C ASP A 132 2.21 -5.99 -3.48
N LEU A 133 3.13 -5.58 -2.62
CA LEU A 133 3.50 -4.17 -2.42
C LEU A 133 4.29 -3.56 -3.58
N LEU A 134 4.74 -4.37 -4.54
CA LEU A 134 5.42 -3.91 -5.76
C LEU A 134 4.52 -4.00 -7.01
N LEU A 135 3.25 -4.40 -6.88
CA LEU A 135 2.33 -4.32 -8.02
C LEU A 135 2.07 -2.84 -8.39
N PRO A 136 2.11 -2.48 -9.68
CA PRO A 136 1.79 -1.12 -10.13
C PRO A 136 0.38 -0.65 -9.73
N SER A 137 -0.56 -1.59 -9.53
CA SER A 137 -1.94 -1.34 -9.10
C SER A 137 -2.15 -1.38 -7.59
N THR A 138 -1.08 -1.55 -6.80
CA THR A 138 -1.12 -1.51 -5.33
C THR A 138 -0.44 -0.25 -4.83
N SER A 139 -1.13 0.52 -3.98
CA SER A 139 -0.53 1.68 -3.31
C SER A 139 -1.00 1.76 -1.86
N VAL A 140 -0.05 2.02 -0.96
CA VAL A 140 -0.31 2.11 0.48
C VAL A 140 -0.03 3.52 0.96
N SER A 141 -1.01 4.11 1.63
CA SER A 141 -0.88 5.36 2.37
C SER A 141 -0.81 5.06 3.86
N MET A 142 0.08 5.72 4.60
CA MET A 142 0.27 5.53 6.04
C MET A 142 0.23 6.88 6.74
N THR A 143 -0.78 7.11 7.58
CA THR A 143 -0.92 8.39 8.31
C THR A 143 -0.12 8.34 9.60
N ILE A 144 1.15 8.74 9.53
CA ILE A 144 2.10 8.70 10.65
C ILE A 144 3.00 9.95 10.65
N ASN A 145 3.34 10.45 11.84
CA ASN A 145 4.14 11.68 12.00
C ASN A 145 5.46 11.38 12.72
N GLY A 146 5.51 11.46 14.06
CA GLY A 146 6.75 11.36 14.85
C GLY A 146 7.66 10.17 14.49
N PRO A 147 7.18 8.92 14.57
CA PRO A 147 7.98 7.74 14.24
C PRO A 147 7.87 7.33 12.76
N ALA A 148 7.51 8.26 11.86
CA ALA A 148 7.37 7.97 10.43
C ALA A 148 8.61 7.29 9.81
N PRO A 149 9.87 7.68 10.12
CA PRO A 149 11.04 6.99 9.57
C PRO A 149 11.13 5.51 9.97
N VAL A 150 10.72 5.17 11.19
CA VAL A 150 10.73 3.79 11.70
C VAL A 150 9.63 2.96 11.04
N VAL A 151 8.41 3.50 10.99
CA VAL A 151 7.27 2.82 10.34
C VAL A 151 7.53 2.65 8.83
N LEU A 152 8.14 3.65 8.18
CA LEU A 152 8.59 3.53 6.79
C LEU A 152 9.64 2.42 6.63
N ALA A 153 10.61 2.31 7.54
CA ALA A 153 11.58 1.23 7.52
C ALA A 153 10.90 -0.15 7.68
N PHE A 154 9.88 -0.27 8.53
CA PHE A 154 9.10 -1.50 8.65
C PHE A 154 8.39 -1.85 7.33
N PHE A 155 7.73 -0.87 6.71
CA PHE A 155 7.06 -1.05 5.42
C PHE A 155 8.03 -1.48 4.31
N MET A 156 9.18 -0.81 4.19
CA MET A 156 10.19 -1.13 3.19
C MET A 156 10.75 -2.55 3.40
N ASN A 157 11.02 -2.96 4.64
CA ASN A 157 11.47 -4.32 4.92
C ASN A 157 10.38 -5.36 4.63
N ALA A 158 9.11 -5.07 4.90
CA ALA A 158 8.01 -5.96 4.54
C ALA A 158 7.92 -6.14 3.02
N ALA A 159 8.03 -5.07 2.24
CA ALA A 159 8.03 -5.12 0.77
C ALA A 159 9.22 -5.91 0.20
N ILE A 160 10.43 -5.70 0.74
CA ILE A 160 11.63 -6.45 0.34
C ILE A 160 11.46 -7.95 0.68
N ASP A 161 10.99 -8.25 1.89
CA ASP A 161 10.82 -9.64 2.33
C ASP A 161 9.77 -10.39 1.49
N GLN A 162 8.73 -9.71 0.98
CA GLN A 162 7.81 -10.28 -0.02
C GLN A 162 8.54 -10.68 -1.31
N GLN A 163 9.50 -9.90 -1.79
CA GLN A 163 10.25 -10.25 -3.00
C GLN A 163 11.24 -11.40 -2.76
N VAL A 164 11.84 -11.48 -1.56
CA VAL A 164 12.65 -12.63 -1.16
C VAL A 164 11.78 -13.89 -1.08
N GLU A 165 10.58 -13.81 -0.51
CA GLU A 165 9.62 -14.91 -0.48
C GLU A 165 9.24 -15.37 -1.90
N LYS A 166 8.94 -14.44 -2.81
CA LYS A 166 8.68 -14.75 -4.22
C LYS A 166 9.87 -15.38 -4.92
N HIS A 167 11.09 -14.97 -4.60
CA HIS A 167 12.30 -15.59 -5.14
C HIS A 167 12.36 -17.08 -4.74
N PHE A 168 12.13 -17.41 -3.47
CA PHE A 168 12.05 -18.80 -3.02
C PHE A 168 10.89 -19.57 -3.64
N LEU A 169 9.72 -18.94 -3.81
CA LEU A 169 8.57 -19.53 -4.50
C LEU A 169 8.91 -19.91 -5.94
N LYS A 170 9.51 -18.99 -6.71
CA LYS A 170 9.92 -19.22 -8.10
C LYS A 170 10.98 -20.32 -8.23
N ALA A 171 11.87 -20.42 -7.25
CA ALA A 171 12.91 -21.46 -7.22
C ALA A 171 12.40 -22.82 -6.70
N GLY A 172 11.17 -22.91 -6.15
CA GLY A 172 10.68 -24.12 -5.49
C GLY A 172 11.37 -24.41 -4.13
N GLU A 173 11.98 -23.39 -3.52
CA GLU A 173 12.88 -23.54 -2.37
C GLU A 173 12.30 -23.02 -1.04
N LEU A 174 11.01 -22.66 -0.98
CA LEU A 174 10.36 -22.21 0.27
C LEU A 174 10.58 -23.17 1.45
N GLY A 175 10.65 -24.47 1.19
CA GLY A 175 10.94 -25.48 2.21
C GLY A 175 12.26 -25.23 2.95
N LYS A 176 13.30 -24.75 2.24
CA LYS A 176 14.61 -24.43 2.83
C LYS A 176 14.50 -23.23 3.78
N ALA A 177 13.77 -22.18 3.38
CA ALA A 177 13.53 -21.01 4.22
C ALA A 177 12.77 -21.39 5.50
N ARG A 178 11.67 -22.14 5.39
CA ARG A 178 10.89 -22.65 6.53
C ARG A 178 11.73 -23.50 7.49
N GLN A 179 12.56 -24.40 6.96
CA GLN A 179 13.45 -25.24 7.78
C GLN A 179 14.49 -24.40 8.53
N LYS A 180 15.09 -23.40 7.88
CA LYS A 180 16.04 -22.48 8.52
C LYS A 180 15.39 -21.72 9.68
N LEU A 181 14.17 -21.22 9.47
CA LEU A 181 13.40 -20.49 10.48
C LEU A 181 13.06 -21.40 11.67
N LYS A 182 12.53 -22.61 11.40
CA LYS A 182 12.28 -23.66 12.40
C LYS A 182 13.51 -23.98 13.23
N LYS A 183 14.67 -24.16 12.59
CA LYS A 183 15.93 -24.47 13.27
C LYS A 183 16.37 -23.33 14.20
N GLN A 184 16.22 -22.08 13.77
CA GLN A 184 16.61 -20.91 14.56
C GLN A 184 15.71 -20.73 15.80
N TYR A 185 14.40 -20.81 15.63
CA TYR A 185 13.45 -20.67 16.73
C TYR A 185 13.51 -21.84 17.73
N LYS A 186 13.73 -23.07 17.23
CA LYS A 186 13.97 -24.25 18.08
C LYS A 186 15.21 -24.08 18.97
N LYS A 187 16.30 -23.48 18.45
CA LYS A 187 17.51 -23.20 19.25
C LYS A 187 17.25 -22.21 20.40
N GLN A 188 16.32 -21.29 20.20
CA GLN A 188 15.96 -20.26 21.19
C GLN A 188 14.82 -20.69 22.11
N ASN A 189 14.26 -21.90 21.90
CA ASN A 189 13.11 -22.43 22.63
C ASN A 189 11.89 -21.49 22.65
N ILE A 190 11.64 -20.82 21.52
CA ILE A 190 10.50 -19.91 21.34
C ILE A 190 9.62 -20.39 20.17
N PRO A 191 8.30 -20.19 20.25
CA PRO A 191 7.38 -20.57 19.18
C PRO A 191 7.62 -19.75 17.91
N LEU A 192 7.32 -20.34 16.76
CA LEU A 192 7.39 -19.64 15.48
C LEU A 192 6.36 -18.51 15.44
N PRO A 193 6.69 -17.35 14.89
CA PRO A 193 5.71 -16.31 14.69
C PRO A 193 4.72 -16.75 13.62
N GLU A 194 3.45 -16.54 13.89
CA GLU A 194 2.35 -16.91 13.00
C GLU A 194 1.46 -15.72 12.68
N TYR A 195 0.54 -15.93 11.74
CA TYR A 195 -0.60 -15.07 11.49
C TYR A 195 -1.73 -15.47 12.43
N ARG A 196 -2.14 -14.59 13.34
CA ARG A 196 -2.91 -14.93 14.55
C ARG A 196 -4.43 -14.99 14.36
N MET A 197 -4.93 -14.77 13.15
CA MET A 197 -6.36 -14.79 12.83
C MET A 197 -6.64 -15.70 11.63
N GLU A 198 -7.91 -15.98 11.36
CA GLU A 198 -8.30 -16.64 10.11
C GLU A 198 -8.04 -15.73 8.91
N ARG A 199 -7.41 -16.29 7.88
CA ARG A 199 -7.15 -15.58 6.61
C ARG A 199 -8.43 -15.52 5.78
N GLN A 200 -8.69 -14.37 5.17
CA GLN A 200 -9.81 -14.24 4.22
C GLN A 200 -9.56 -15.09 2.96
N GLU A 201 -10.62 -15.47 2.25
CA GLU A 201 -10.51 -16.31 1.05
C GLU A 201 -9.61 -15.71 -0.03
N ASN A 202 -9.61 -14.38 -0.17
CA ASN A 202 -8.77 -13.64 -1.12
C ASN A 202 -7.33 -13.40 -0.63
N HIS A 203 -6.94 -13.88 0.55
CA HIS A 203 -5.60 -13.73 1.08
C HIS A 203 -4.67 -14.86 0.61
N ASN A 204 -3.82 -14.59 -0.39
CA ASN A 204 -2.94 -15.60 -1.01
C ASN A 204 -1.75 -16.11 -0.16
N GLY A 205 -1.50 -15.51 1.01
CA GLY A 205 -0.44 -15.94 1.93
C GLY A 205 0.89 -15.19 1.78
N LEU A 206 1.03 -14.35 0.74
CA LEU A 206 2.26 -13.61 0.47
C LEU A 206 2.70 -12.75 1.67
N GLY A 207 3.97 -12.83 2.02
CA GLY A 207 4.61 -12.02 3.07
C GLY A 207 4.57 -12.65 4.46
N LEU A 208 4.11 -13.90 4.58
CA LEU A 208 4.02 -14.62 5.84
C LEU A 208 5.12 -15.66 6.03
N GLU A 209 5.82 -16.07 4.98
CA GLU A 209 6.78 -17.20 5.04
C GLU A 209 8.06 -16.86 5.80
N LEU A 210 8.37 -15.57 5.88
CA LEU A 210 9.57 -15.03 6.53
C LEU A 210 9.24 -14.28 7.84
N LEU A 211 8.09 -14.51 8.46
CA LEU A 211 7.79 -13.92 9.78
C LEU A 211 8.86 -14.35 10.81
N GLY A 212 9.42 -13.39 11.54
CA GLY A 212 10.42 -13.63 12.58
C GLY A 212 11.86 -13.32 12.18
N MET A 213 12.16 -13.27 10.88
CA MET A 213 13.51 -13.01 10.38
C MET A 213 13.48 -12.15 9.12
N SER A 214 14.43 -11.23 9.00
CA SER A 214 14.59 -10.46 7.75
C SER A 214 15.04 -11.37 6.61
N GLY A 215 14.53 -11.10 5.40
CA GLY A 215 14.91 -11.75 4.14
C GLY A 215 16.42 -11.79 3.89
N LYS A 216 17.17 -10.81 4.42
CA LYS A 216 18.64 -10.75 4.34
C LYS A 216 19.35 -11.98 4.91
N HIS A 217 18.69 -12.69 5.81
CA HIS A 217 19.24 -13.90 6.43
C HIS A 217 18.98 -15.15 5.60
N PHE A 218 18.18 -15.09 4.54
CA PHE A 218 17.81 -16.26 3.75
C PHE A 218 18.56 -16.34 2.42
N VAL A 219 18.94 -15.20 1.86
CA VAL A 219 19.63 -15.10 0.57
C VAL A 219 21.02 -14.46 0.74
N ASP A 220 21.87 -14.59 -0.27
CA ASP A 220 23.15 -13.89 -0.33
C ASP A 220 22.97 -12.37 -0.53
N SER A 221 24.05 -11.61 -0.36
CA SER A 221 24.00 -10.15 -0.40
C SER A 221 23.63 -9.58 -1.78
N GLU A 222 23.97 -10.28 -2.87
CA GLU A 222 23.68 -9.84 -4.22
C GLU A 222 22.20 -10.04 -4.53
N THR A 223 21.67 -11.23 -4.23
CA THR A 223 20.24 -11.53 -4.35
C THR A 223 19.41 -10.59 -3.47
N TYR A 224 19.83 -10.31 -2.23
CA TYR A 224 19.12 -9.36 -1.37
C TYR A 224 19.12 -7.94 -1.93
N LYS A 225 20.23 -7.47 -2.52
CA LYS A 225 20.30 -6.16 -3.18
C LYS A 225 19.37 -6.09 -4.39
N LYS A 226 19.30 -7.15 -5.21
CA LYS A 226 18.36 -7.23 -6.34
C LYS A 226 16.91 -7.07 -5.86
N SER A 227 16.53 -7.69 -4.74
CA SER A 227 15.20 -7.53 -4.13
C SER A 227 14.91 -6.12 -3.61
N LYS A 228 15.92 -5.26 -3.40
CA LYS A 228 15.76 -3.84 -3.01
C LYS A 228 15.58 -2.90 -4.20
N HIS A 229 16.13 -3.26 -5.36
CA HIS A 229 16.28 -2.37 -6.51
C HIS A 229 15.37 -2.76 -7.69
N MET A 230 14.25 -3.43 -7.46
CA MET A 230 13.26 -3.75 -8.51
C MET A 230 12.40 -2.55 -8.94
N TYR A 231 12.95 -1.33 -8.87
CA TYR A 231 12.37 -0.10 -9.43
C TYR A 231 13.28 0.41 -10.54
#